data_AF-A0A7X7A2E5-F1
#
_entry.id   AF-A0A7X7A2E5-F1
#
_cell.length_a   1.000
_cell.length_b   1.000
_cell.length_c   1.000
_cell.angle_alpha   90.00
_cell.angle_beta   90.00
_cell.angle_gamma   90.00
#
_symmetry.space_group_name_H-M   'P 1'
#
loop_
_entity.id
_entity.type
_entity.pdbx_description
1 polymer ?
#
loop_
_entity_poly.entity_id
_entity_poly.type
_entity_poly.pdbx_seq_one_letter_code
_entity_poly.pdbx_strand_id
1 'polypeptide(L)'
;MSRKFRLLLSLSTAVLLSLAWLGFPGWILFIALFPLLLLENFFVENPKEYRGVSFWGYSFLTFLVWNAITTWWIAYATLVGAILAIVVNSFLMSLVWWLGHTARRRFKSTLGYFALVVFWITFEYFHFHWDIEWPWLNLGNGFANNVKMVQWYEHTGILGGTLWVMAVNIILFSLVQQLVNRVEKRRIIISGTFLGLLVLAPVIYSNVIYNSYSEKENPLQVIIVQPNIDPYNEEFDVHAESRKMEKFIRLAETVADEQTDLIVGPETVFERYPDWNVDWLETNFLFRQLSNWILHYPRAEIIFGAS
;
A
#
# COMPACT_ATOMS: atom_id res chain seq x y z
N MET A 1 -7.26 -12.07 31.19
CA MET A 1 -7.48 -12.56 29.80
C MET A 1 -6.65 -13.82 29.56
N SER A 2 -7.23 -14.93 29.06
CA SER A 2 -6.46 -16.18 28.87
C SER A 2 -5.42 -16.06 27.74
N ARG A 3 -4.38 -16.89 27.74
CA ARG A 3 -3.35 -16.90 26.66
C ARG A 3 -3.95 -17.19 25.28
N LYS A 4 -4.89 -18.15 25.20
CA LYS A 4 -5.56 -18.50 23.94
C LYS A 4 -6.34 -17.32 23.37
N PHE A 5 -7.05 -16.58 24.23
CA PHE A 5 -7.81 -15.40 23.79
C PHE A 5 -6.88 -14.26 23.33
N ARG A 6 -5.73 -14.06 23.99
CA ARG A 6 -4.73 -13.08 23.54
C ARG A 6 -4.19 -13.39 22.14
N LEU A 7 -3.86 -14.66 21.88
CA LEU A 7 -3.43 -15.12 20.55
C LEU A 7 -4.54 -14.93 19.50
N LEU A 8 -5.80 -15.22 19.87
CA LEU A 8 -6.94 -15.00 18.98
C LEU A 8 -7.08 -13.53 18.57
N LEU A 9 -6.92 -12.59 19.51
CA LEU A 9 -6.98 -11.15 19.19
C LEU A 9 -5.84 -10.72 18.24
N SER A 10 -4.62 -11.22 18.46
CA SER A 10 -3.49 -10.98 17.55
C SER A 10 -3.75 -11.50 16.15
N LEU A 11 -4.15 -12.77 16.02
CA LEU A 11 -4.41 -13.38 14.72
C LEU A 11 -5.62 -12.76 14.02
N SER A 12 -6.66 -12.38 14.76
CA SER A 12 -7.82 -11.69 14.19
C SER A 12 -7.43 -10.33 13.61
N THR A 13 -6.57 -9.58 14.31
CA THR A 13 -6.04 -8.31 13.79
C THR A 13 -5.25 -8.56 12.50
N ALA A 14 -4.38 -9.57 12.48
CA ALA A 14 -3.58 -9.89 11.30
C ALA A 14 -4.47 -10.19 10.09
N VAL A 15 -5.46 -11.07 10.27
CA VAL A 15 -6.42 -11.42 9.21
C VAL A 15 -7.21 -10.20 8.75
N LEU A 16 -7.77 -9.41 9.66
CA LEU A 16 -8.56 -8.23 9.30
C LEU A 16 -7.73 -7.19 8.53
N LEU A 17 -6.47 -6.99 8.91
CA LEU A 17 -5.55 -6.13 8.17
C LEU A 17 -5.29 -6.69 6.77
N SER A 18 -5.03 -7.99 6.64
CA SER A 18 -4.76 -8.63 5.35
C SER A 18 -5.90 -8.50 4.33
N LEU A 19 -7.16 -8.49 4.78
CA LEU A 19 -8.33 -8.50 3.88
C LEU A 19 -8.29 -7.35 2.85
N ALA A 20 -7.89 -6.14 3.25
CA ALA A 20 -7.83 -4.99 2.33
C ALA A 20 -6.84 -5.21 1.16
N TRP A 21 -5.74 -5.94 1.40
CA TRP A 21 -4.76 -6.30 0.37
C TRP A 21 -5.15 -7.55 -0.43
N LEU A 22 -6.08 -8.36 0.10
CA LEU A 22 -6.62 -9.55 -0.59
C LEU A 22 -7.84 -9.22 -1.48
N GLY A 23 -8.03 -7.95 -1.83
CA GLY A 23 -9.12 -7.49 -2.71
C GLY A 23 -10.44 -7.21 -2.00
N PHE A 24 -10.52 -7.35 -0.67
CA PHE A 24 -11.69 -6.89 0.06
C PHE A 24 -11.69 -5.36 0.20
N PRO A 25 -12.85 -4.76 0.48
CA PRO A 25 -12.94 -3.31 0.61
C PRO A 25 -12.11 -2.75 1.78
N GLY A 26 -11.47 -1.61 1.54
CA GLY A 26 -10.59 -0.93 2.50
C GLY A 26 -11.26 -0.47 3.79
N TRP A 27 -12.59 -0.29 3.82
CA TRP A 27 -13.30 0.07 5.06
C TRP A 27 -13.22 -0.99 6.16
N ILE A 28 -12.82 -2.22 5.85
CA ILE A 28 -12.51 -3.24 6.86
C ILE A 28 -11.39 -2.75 7.80
N LEU A 29 -10.48 -1.92 7.31
CA LEU A 29 -9.40 -1.36 8.12
C LEU A 29 -9.91 -0.55 9.31
N PHE A 30 -11.13 0.01 9.27
CA PHE A 30 -11.74 0.75 10.39
C PHE A 30 -12.02 -0.10 11.64
N ILE A 31 -12.03 -1.42 11.50
CA ILE A 31 -12.18 -2.35 12.62
C ILE A 31 -10.95 -3.26 12.79
N ALA A 32 -9.98 -3.19 11.88
CA ALA A 32 -8.90 -4.17 11.83
C ALA A 32 -7.95 -4.10 13.04
N LEU A 33 -7.66 -2.90 13.54
CA LEU A 33 -6.78 -2.71 14.71
C LEU A 33 -7.52 -2.85 16.05
N PHE A 34 -8.85 -2.91 16.03
CA PHE A 34 -9.67 -2.99 17.24
C PHE A 34 -9.31 -4.17 18.17
N PRO A 35 -9.11 -5.42 17.68
CA PRO A 35 -8.73 -6.53 18.56
C PRO A 35 -7.33 -6.33 19.18
N LEU A 36 -6.38 -5.75 18.45
CA LEU A 36 -5.05 -5.43 18.98
C LEU A 36 -5.09 -4.31 20.03
N LEU A 37 -5.95 -3.30 19.85
CA LEU A 37 -6.19 -2.26 20.87
C LEU A 37 -6.80 -2.84 22.15
N LEU A 38 -7.73 -3.81 22.06
CA LEU A 38 -8.24 -4.54 23.22
C LEU A 38 -7.13 -5.31 23.95
N LEU A 39 -6.27 -5.98 23.18
CA LEU A 39 -5.15 -6.73 23.73
C LEU A 39 -4.13 -5.80 24.41
N GLU A 40 -3.77 -4.72 23.75
CA GLU A 40 -2.82 -3.72 24.27
C GLU A 40 -3.36 -3.07 25.55
N ASN A 41 -4.65 -2.70 25.58
CA ASN A 41 -5.29 -2.14 26.76
C ASN A 41 -5.27 -3.11 27.96
N PHE A 42 -5.49 -4.41 27.73
CA PHE A 42 -5.34 -5.42 28.79
C PHE A 42 -3.93 -5.40 29.40
N PHE A 43 -2.88 -5.27 28.58
CA PHE A 43 -1.52 -5.15 29.11
C PHE A 43 -1.27 -3.81 29.82
N VAL A 44 -1.87 -2.71 29.38
CA VAL A 44 -1.74 -1.40 30.05
C VAL A 44 -2.39 -1.43 31.43
N GLU A 45 -3.54 -2.08 31.58
CA GLU A 45 -4.29 -2.16 32.84
C GLU A 45 -3.67 -3.15 33.85
N ASN A 46 -2.80 -4.05 33.41
CA ASN A 46 -2.18 -5.08 34.25
C ASN A 46 -0.63 -4.95 34.33
N PRO A 47 -0.07 -3.79 34.72
CA PRO A 47 1.37 -3.56 34.69
C PRO A 47 2.14 -4.31 35.79
N LYS A 48 1.46 -4.74 36.87
CA LYS A 48 2.05 -5.53 37.96
C LYS A 48 2.27 -7.00 37.58
N GLU A 49 1.39 -7.55 36.74
CA GLU A 49 1.46 -8.95 36.29
C GLU A 49 2.32 -9.10 35.03
N TYR A 50 2.31 -8.09 34.15
CA TYR A 50 3.01 -8.15 32.86
C TYR A 50 4.00 -7.01 32.68
N ARG A 51 5.22 -7.35 32.25
CA ARG A 51 6.23 -6.38 31.82
C ARG A 51 5.79 -5.71 30.52
N GLY A 52 6.27 -4.49 30.23
CA GLY A 52 5.89 -3.77 29.01
C GLY A 52 6.25 -4.51 27.72
N VAL A 53 7.34 -5.29 27.74
CA VAL A 53 7.75 -6.15 26.62
C VAL A 53 6.81 -7.34 26.38
N SER A 54 5.96 -7.71 27.34
CA SER A 54 5.04 -8.84 27.19
C SER A 54 4.01 -8.65 26.08
N PHE A 55 3.64 -7.40 25.76
CA PHE A 55 2.77 -7.08 24.63
C PHE A 55 3.49 -7.24 23.28
N TRP A 56 4.80 -6.96 23.22
CA TRP A 56 5.56 -6.90 21.97
C TRP A 56 5.56 -8.23 21.21
N GLY A 57 5.63 -9.37 21.89
CA GLY A 57 5.54 -10.68 21.22
C GLY A 57 4.19 -10.91 20.51
N TYR A 58 3.10 -10.35 21.03
CA TYR A 58 1.78 -10.44 20.41
C TYR A 58 1.62 -9.46 19.25
N SER A 59 2.17 -8.25 19.37
CA SER A 59 2.19 -7.31 18.24
C SER A 59 3.08 -7.83 17.11
N PHE A 60 4.26 -8.37 17.42
CA PHE A 60 5.14 -9.01 16.44
C PHE A 60 4.46 -10.16 15.70
N LEU A 61 3.78 -11.06 16.42
CA LEU A 61 3.00 -12.12 15.77
C LEU A 61 1.92 -11.56 14.84
N THR A 62 1.24 -10.49 15.24
CA THR A 62 0.21 -9.83 14.43
C THR A 62 0.78 -9.33 13.11
N PHE A 63 1.86 -8.54 13.18
CA PHE A 63 2.49 -7.95 12.00
C PHE A 63 3.17 -9.00 11.12
N LEU A 64 3.76 -10.04 11.72
CA LEU A 64 4.36 -11.16 11.00
C LEU A 64 3.33 -11.91 10.15
N VAL A 65 2.18 -12.23 10.72
CA VAL A 65 1.10 -12.93 10.01
C VAL A 65 0.48 -12.03 8.95
N TRP A 66 0.26 -10.74 9.25
CA TRP A 66 -0.25 -9.78 8.26
C TRP A 66 0.70 -9.68 7.06
N ASN A 67 1.99 -9.40 7.29
CA ASN A 67 3.02 -9.33 6.25
C ASN A 67 3.06 -10.63 5.44
N ALA A 68 3.15 -11.78 6.11
CA ALA A 68 3.20 -13.07 5.43
C ALA A 68 1.99 -13.31 4.52
N ILE A 69 0.78 -12.98 4.95
CA ILE A 69 -0.43 -13.14 4.13
C ILE A 69 -0.45 -12.16 2.95
N THR A 70 0.06 -10.94 3.11
CA THR A 70 -0.05 -9.89 2.09
C THR A 70 1.11 -9.83 1.10
N THR A 71 2.29 -10.32 1.49
CA THR A 71 3.52 -10.16 0.70
C THR A 71 4.27 -11.47 0.44
N TRP A 72 3.60 -12.63 0.58
CA TRP A 72 4.19 -13.94 0.28
C TRP A 72 4.69 -14.08 -1.17
N TRP A 73 4.05 -13.39 -2.12
CA TRP A 73 4.33 -13.49 -3.54
C TRP A 73 5.77 -13.06 -3.91
N ILE A 74 6.45 -12.29 -3.05
CA ILE A 74 7.86 -11.93 -3.21
C ILE A 74 8.75 -13.19 -3.28
N ALA A 75 8.31 -14.30 -2.67
CA ALA A 75 9.05 -15.55 -2.70
C ALA A 75 9.22 -16.11 -4.12
N TYR A 76 8.36 -15.72 -5.08
CA TYR A 76 8.55 -16.06 -6.48
C TYR A 76 9.76 -15.35 -7.11
N ALA A 77 10.10 -14.14 -6.65
CA ALA A 77 11.29 -13.42 -7.11
C ALA A 77 12.53 -13.85 -6.32
N THR A 78 12.46 -13.83 -4.99
CA THR A 78 13.56 -14.28 -4.12
C THR A 78 13.04 -14.71 -2.75
N LEU A 79 13.24 -15.98 -2.40
CA LEU A 79 12.80 -16.52 -1.11
C LEU A 79 13.49 -15.80 0.07
N VAL A 80 14.79 -15.54 -0.04
CA VAL A 80 15.56 -14.86 1.02
C VAL A 80 15.10 -13.41 1.16
N GLY A 81 14.90 -12.70 0.04
CA GLY A 81 14.37 -11.33 0.07
C GLY A 81 12.97 -11.26 0.67
N ALA A 82 12.09 -12.22 0.35
CA ALA A 82 10.76 -12.30 0.93
C ALA A 82 10.79 -12.48 2.45
N ILE A 83 11.61 -13.42 2.95
CA ILE A 83 11.75 -13.67 4.39
C ILE A 83 12.28 -12.43 5.10
N LEU A 84 13.31 -11.77 4.55
CA LEU A 84 13.89 -10.56 5.14
C LEU A 84 12.87 -9.42 5.16
N ALA A 85 12.18 -9.15 4.05
CA ALA A 85 11.16 -8.11 3.97
C ALA A 85 10.03 -8.34 4.99
N ILE A 86 9.50 -9.57 5.06
CA ILE A 86 8.43 -9.94 5.99
C ILE A 86 8.89 -9.78 7.45
N VAL A 87 10.04 -10.34 7.82
CA VAL A 87 10.50 -10.36 9.21
C VAL A 87 10.95 -8.97 9.68
N VAL A 88 11.72 -8.25 8.88
CA VAL A 88 12.24 -6.92 9.22
C VAL A 88 11.09 -5.92 9.32
N ASN A 89 10.19 -5.87 8.34
CA ASN A 89 9.05 -4.95 8.39
C ASN A 89 8.15 -5.26 9.60
N SER A 90 7.89 -6.54 9.88
CA SER A 90 7.10 -6.96 11.04
C SER A 90 7.75 -6.57 12.37
N PHE A 91 9.07 -6.69 12.45
CA PHE A 91 9.84 -6.25 13.62
C PHE A 91 9.66 -4.74 13.84
N LEU A 92 9.84 -3.93 12.79
CA LEU A 92 9.71 -2.47 12.88
C LEU A 92 8.29 -2.04 13.26
N MET A 93 7.26 -2.60 12.61
CA MET A 93 5.85 -2.35 12.96
C MET A 93 5.56 -2.70 14.42
N SER A 94 6.06 -3.86 14.88
CA SER A 94 5.85 -4.31 16.25
C SER A 94 6.60 -3.44 17.27
N LEU A 95 7.79 -2.93 16.91
CA LEU A 95 8.59 -2.02 17.70
C LEU A 95 7.85 -0.69 17.89
N VAL A 96 7.29 -0.13 16.82
CA VAL A 96 6.46 1.08 16.85
C VAL A 96 5.26 0.90 17.78
N TRP A 97 4.54 -0.22 17.68
CA TRP A 97 3.44 -0.53 18.59
C TRP A 97 3.89 -0.72 20.04
N TRP A 98 5.07 -1.29 20.27
CA TRP A 98 5.63 -1.41 21.62
C TRP A 98 6.06 -0.05 22.20
N LEU A 99 6.59 0.85 21.38
CA LEU A 99 6.88 2.24 21.77
C LEU A 99 5.57 2.97 22.13
N GLY A 100 4.52 2.82 21.32
CA GLY A 100 3.19 3.33 21.62
C GLY A 100 2.60 2.75 22.91
N HIS A 101 2.73 1.44 23.13
CA HIS A 101 2.34 0.77 24.38
C HIS A 101 3.11 1.33 25.59
N THR A 102 4.41 1.55 25.44
CA THR A 102 5.26 2.10 26.50
C THR A 102 4.85 3.54 26.82
N ALA A 103 4.54 4.35 25.80
CA ALA A 103 3.99 5.69 25.96
C ALA A 103 2.64 5.65 26.68
N ARG A 104 1.74 4.73 26.30
CA ARG A 104 0.44 4.52 26.95
C ARG A 104 0.53 4.11 28.41
N ARG A 105 1.56 3.35 28.81
CA ARG A 105 1.80 3.01 30.22
C ARG A 105 2.30 4.19 31.05
N ARG A 106 2.94 5.19 30.43
CA ARG A 106 3.54 6.34 31.11
C ARG A 106 2.63 7.57 31.10
N PHE A 107 1.96 7.85 29.99
CA PHE A 107 1.12 9.02 29.81
C PHE A 107 -0.34 8.73 30.16
N LYS A 108 -1.04 9.74 30.68
CA LYS A 108 -2.48 9.62 30.97
C LYS A 108 -3.30 9.51 29.68
N SER A 109 -4.31 8.62 29.70
CA SER A 109 -5.37 8.37 28.72
C SER A 109 -5.07 8.71 27.25
N THR A 110 -5.33 9.93 26.80
CA THR A 110 -5.38 10.30 25.36
C THR A 110 -4.01 10.55 24.74
N LEU A 111 -3.03 11.03 25.52
CA LEU A 111 -1.68 11.34 25.01
C LEU A 111 -0.94 10.08 24.53
N GLY A 112 -1.19 8.94 25.15
CA GLY A 112 -0.56 7.68 24.73
C GLY A 112 -1.06 7.19 23.37
N TYR A 113 -2.35 7.38 23.06
CA TYR A 113 -2.88 7.08 21.72
C TYR A 113 -2.37 8.06 20.67
N PHE A 114 -2.28 9.35 21.03
CA PHE A 114 -1.68 10.34 20.14
C PHE A 114 -0.22 9.98 19.80
N ALA A 115 0.58 9.59 20.80
CA ALA A 115 1.94 9.12 20.58
C ALA A 115 2.01 7.90 19.66
N LEU A 116 1.10 6.92 19.83
CA LEU A 116 1.01 5.76 18.93
C LEU A 116 0.75 6.17 17.48
N VAL A 117 -0.19 7.10 17.25
CA VAL A 117 -0.50 7.61 15.90
C VAL A 117 0.71 8.31 15.29
N VAL A 118 1.37 9.19 16.06
CA VAL A 118 2.57 9.89 15.59
C VAL A 118 3.68 8.90 15.24
N PHE A 119 3.98 7.94 16.12
CA PHE A 119 5.03 6.95 15.86
C PHE A 119 4.74 6.10 14.61
N TRP A 120 3.48 5.72 14.40
CA TRP A 120 3.10 4.94 13.22
C TRP A 120 3.20 5.73 11.92
N ILE A 121 2.71 6.98 11.89
CA ILE A 121 2.83 7.83 10.71
C ILE A 121 4.30 8.16 10.42
N THR A 122 5.11 8.45 11.45
CA THR A 122 6.56 8.64 11.28
C THR A 122 7.22 7.39 10.69
N PHE A 123 6.83 6.20 11.14
CA PHE A 123 7.32 4.94 10.59
C PHE A 123 6.95 4.76 9.11
N GLU A 124 5.69 4.99 8.74
CA GLU A 124 5.29 4.91 7.33
C GLU A 124 5.96 6.00 6.47
N TYR A 125 6.21 7.19 7.03
CA TYR A 125 6.94 8.24 6.35
C TYR A 125 8.40 7.84 6.06
N PHE A 126 9.07 7.18 7.01
CA PHE A 126 10.44 6.70 6.82
C PHE A 126 10.56 5.66 5.70
N HIS A 127 9.52 4.85 5.44
CA HIS A 127 9.53 3.91 4.33
C HIS A 127 9.62 4.56 2.94
N PHE A 128 9.47 5.88 2.82
CA PHE A 128 9.68 6.63 1.58
C PHE A 128 11.06 7.30 1.46
N HIS A 129 11.97 7.12 2.43
CA HIS A 129 13.18 7.94 2.56
C HIS A 129 14.44 7.17 3.00
N TRP A 130 14.49 5.84 2.90
CA TRP A 130 15.60 5.04 3.42
C TRP A 130 15.91 3.84 2.54
N ASP A 131 17.13 3.29 2.57
CA ASP A 131 17.53 2.27 1.57
C ASP A 131 16.72 0.96 1.55
N ILE A 132 15.88 0.71 2.57
CA ILE A 132 14.99 -0.46 2.67
C ILE A 132 13.53 -0.01 2.49
N GLU A 133 13.26 0.82 1.47
CA GLU A 133 11.92 1.34 1.20
C GLU A 133 10.91 0.20 1.07
N TRP A 134 9.88 0.22 1.91
CA TRP A 134 8.82 -0.80 1.92
C TRP A 134 7.42 -0.20 2.17
N PRO A 135 6.96 0.75 1.33
CA PRO A 135 5.68 1.43 1.53
C PRO A 135 4.44 0.56 1.19
N TRP A 136 4.62 -0.73 0.85
CA TRP A 136 3.55 -1.66 0.45
C TRP A 136 2.40 -1.75 1.45
N LEU A 137 2.73 -1.78 2.74
CA LEU A 137 1.77 -2.02 3.83
C LEU A 137 1.40 -0.75 4.61
N ASN A 138 1.56 0.42 4.01
CA ASN A 138 1.03 1.65 4.58
C ASN A 138 -0.51 1.56 4.64
N LEU A 139 -1.11 1.88 5.80
CA LEU A 139 -2.55 1.65 6.03
C LEU A 139 -3.42 2.41 5.03
N GLY A 140 -3.00 3.61 4.61
CA GLY A 140 -3.70 4.39 3.60
C GLY A 140 -3.83 3.70 2.23
N ASN A 141 -2.92 2.77 1.88
CA ASN A 141 -2.97 2.02 0.62
C ASN A 141 -4.11 1.00 0.58
N GLY A 142 -4.64 0.58 1.74
CA GLY A 142 -5.73 -0.39 1.79
C GLY A 142 -7.03 0.07 1.10
N PHE A 143 -7.13 1.35 0.72
CA PHE A 143 -8.26 1.91 -0.02
C PHE A 143 -8.05 1.95 -1.54
N ALA A 144 -6.98 1.34 -2.08
CA ALA A 144 -6.70 1.33 -3.52
C ALA A 144 -7.87 0.80 -4.37
N ASN A 145 -8.66 -0.15 -3.85
CA ASN A 145 -9.85 -0.69 -4.50
C ASN A 145 -11.13 0.16 -4.29
N ASN A 146 -11.04 1.28 -3.56
CA ASN A 146 -12.17 2.13 -3.18
C ASN A 146 -11.89 3.61 -3.47
N VAL A 147 -11.33 3.90 -4.66
CA VAL A 147 -10.91 5.26 -5.05
C VAL A 147 -11.96 6.35 -4.83
N LYS A 148 -13.26 6.05 -5.01
CA LYS A 148 -14.37 7.00 -4.80
C LYS A 148 -14.51 7.47 -3.35
N MET A 149 -13.98 6.71 -2.37
CA MET A 149 -14.02 7.08 -0.95
C MET A 149 -12.88 8.01 -0.54
N VAL A 150 -11.79 8.03 -1.31
CA VAL A 150 -10.50 8.62 -0.91
C VAL A 150 -9.97 9.65 -1.89
N GLN A 151 -10.83 10.26 -2.72
CA GLN A 151 -10.42 11.39 -3.57
C GLN A 151 -9.78 12.52 -2.76
N TRP A 152 -10.20 12.72 -1.51
CA TRP A 152 -9.58 13.70 -0.61
C TRP A 152 -8.07 13.47 -0.34
N TYR A 153 -7.53 12.29 -0.67
CA TYR A 153 -6.08 12.04 -0.64
C TYR A 153 -5.30 13.00 -1.54
N GLU A 154 -5.93 13.68 -2.51
CA GLU A 154 -5.30 14.76 -3.28
C GLU A 154 -4.70 15.86 -2.37
N HIS A 155 -5.25 16.07 -1.17
CA HIS A 155 -4.80 17.12 -0.24
C HIS A 155 -3.75 16.66 0.77
N THR A 156 -3.79 15.39 1.18
CA THR A 156 -2.98 14.87 2.30
C THR A 156 -2.05 13.73 1.92
N GLY A 157 -2.21 13.18 0.72
CA GLY A 157 -1.62 11.91 0.31
C GLY A 157 -2.13 10.72 1.15
N ILE A 158 -1.48 9.58 0.93
CA ILE A 158 -1.79 8.28 1.52
C ILE A 158 -1.67 8.30 3.06
N LEU A 159 -0.74 9.08 3.62
CA LEU A 159 -0.55 9.18 5.08
C LEU A 159 -1.77 9.79 5.80
N GLY A 160 -2.57 10.62 5.10
CA GLY A 160 -3.87 11.04 5.60
C GLY A 160 -4.81 9.85 5.80
N GLY A 161 -4.82 8.90 4.85
CA GLY A 161 -5.52 7.63 4.96
C GLY A 161 -5.11 6.80 6.17
N THR A 162 -3.81 6.73 6.44
CA THR A 162 -3.27 6.06 7.63
C THR A 162 -3.79 6.71 8.91
N LEU A 163 -3.73 8.04 9.00
CA LEU A 163 -4.30 8.78 10.12
C LEU A 163 -5.79 8.46 10.29
N TRP A 164 -6.54 8.42 9.19
CA TRP A 164 -7.97 8.11 9.19
C TRP A 164 -8.26 6.72 9.77
N VAL A 165 -7.56 5.68 9.29
CA VAL A 165 -7.69 4.30 9.81
C VAL A 165 -7.39 4.25 11.31
N MET A 166 -6.27 4.82 11.75
CA MET A 166 -5.88 4.77 13.15
C MET A 166 -6.85 5.54 14.04
N ALA A 167 -7.26 6.74 13.63
CA ALA A 167 -8.20 7.56 14.38
C ALA A 167 -9.55 6.86 14.54
N VAL A 168 -10.10 6.28 13.47
CA VAL A 168 -11.36 5.51 13.51
C VAL A 168 -11.25 4.33 14.46
N ASN A 169 -10.18 3.53 14.39
CA ASN A 169 -9.98 2.39 15.32
C ASN A 169 -9.88 2.83 16.79
N ILE A 170 -9.14 3.91 17.07
CA ILE A 170 -8.94 4.41 18.44
C ILE A 170 -10.23 4.99 19.01
N ILE A 171 -10.98 5.75 18.22
CA ILE A 171 -12.26 6.34 18.65
C ILE A 171 -13.32 5.25 18.82
N LEU A 172 -13.37 4.28 17.90
CA LEU A 172 -14.22 3.10 18.02
C LEU A 172 -13.89 2.33 19.31
N PHE A 173 -12.60 2.10 19.57
CA PHE A 173 -12.15 1.48 20.82
C PHE A 173 -12.63 2.26 22.05
N SER A 174 -12.43 3.59 22.06
CA SER A 174 -12.88 4.45 23.16
C SER A 174 -14.39 4.40 23.35
N LEU A 175 -15.18 4.42 22.28
CA LEU A 175 -16.62 4.33 22.32
C LEU A 175 -17.09 2.99 22.94
N VAL A 176 -16.47 1.88 22.54
CA VAL A 176 -16.78 0.57 23.12
C VAL A 176 -16.42 0.53 24.61
N GLN A 177 -15.28 1.08 25.01
CA GLN A 177 -14.92 1.19 26.44
C GLN A 177 -15.93 2.02 27.22
N GLN A 178 -16.46 3.11 26.66
CA GLN A 178 -17.50 3.92 27.30
C GLN A 178 -18.82 3.15 27.47
N LEU A 179 -19.20 2.36 26.47
CA LEU A 179 -20.39 1.50 26.51
C LEU A 179 -20.26 0.40 27.58
N VAL A 180 -19.12 -0.30 27.62
CA VAL A 180 -18.86 -1.38 28.58
C VAL A 180 -18.82 -0.84 30.02
N ASN A 181 -18.17 0.31 30.23
CA ASN A 181 -18.08 0.96 31.54
C ASN A 181 -19.34 1.74 31.94
N ARG A 182 -20.42 1.69 31.13
CA ARG A 182 -21.71 2.35 31.38
C ARG A 182 -21.56 3.85 31.70
N VAL A 183 -20.69 4.53 30.96
CA VAL A 183 -20.50 5.98 31.07
C VAL A 183 -21.81 6.70 30.68
N GLU A 184 -21.95 7.97 31.07
CA GLU A 184 -23.12 8.79 30.76
C GLU A 184 -23.50 8.76 29.27
N LYS A 185 -24.81 8.60 29.00
CA LYS A 185 -25.37 8.53 27.63
C LYS A 185 -24.92 9.69 26.74
N ARG A 186 -24.84 10.91 27.29
CA ARG A 186 -24.40 12.10 26.55
C ARG A 186 -22.99 11.91 25.96
N ARG A 187 -22.05 11.36 26.72
CA ARG A 187 -20.68 11.15 26.25
C ARG A 187 -20.61 10.10 25.14
N ILE A 188 -21.36 9.02 25.28
CA ILE A 188 -21.49 7.97 24.26
C ILE A 188 -22.03 8.56 22.95
N ILE A 189 -23.09 9.38 23.02
CA ILE A 189 -23.67 10.04 21.84
C ILE A 189 -22.65 10.96 21.16
N ILE A 190 -21.90 11.75 21.93
CA ILE A 190 -20.86 12.64 21.39
C ILE A 190 -19.77 11.83 20.68
N SER A 191 -19.24 10.78 21.32
CA SER A 191 -18.21 9.92 20.73
C SER A 191 -18.73 9.17 19.49
N GLY A 192 -19.97 8.68 19.51
CA GLY A 192 -20.60 8.04 18.35
C GLY A 192 -20.83 9.00 17.19
N THR A 193 -21.28 10.23 17.47
CA THR A 193 -21.45 11.27 16.46
C THR A 193 -20.11 11.65 15.85
N PHE A 194 -19.07 11.83 16.68
CA PHE A 194 -17.73 12.14 16.20
C PHE A 194 -17.15 11.02 15.32
N LEU A 195 -17.33 9.76 15.73
CA LEU A 195 -16.94 8.60 14.92
C LEU A 195 -17.68 8.58 13.57
N GLY A 196 -18.99 8.82 13.59
CA GLY A 196 -19.81 8.89 12.38
C GLY A 196 -19.35 10.01 11.44
N LEU A 197 -19.09 11.21 11.96
CA LEU A 197 -18.56 12.32 11.17
C LEU A 197 -17.16 12.02 10.62
N LEU A 198 -16.28 11.41 11.42
CA LEU A 198 -14.94 11.05 11.00
C LEU A 198 -14.96 10.06 9.82
N VAL A 199 -15.92 9.14 9.77
CA VAL A 199 -16.05 8.18 8.66
C VAL A 199 -16.82 8.80 7.47
N LEU A 200 -17.96 9.44 7.73
CA LEU A 200 -18.86 9.88 6.66
C LEU A 200 -18.40 11.15 5.96
N ALA A 201 -17.81 12.12 6.67
CA ALA A 201 -17.46 13.40 6.07
C ALA A 201 -16.39 13.27 4.96
N PRO A 202 -15.27 12.55 5.14
CA PRO A 202 -14.29 12.37 4.07
C PRO A 202 -14.85 11.58 2.88
N VAL A 203 -15.73 10.60 3.14
CA VAL A 203 -16.37 9.80 2.08
C VAL A 203 -17.33 10.66 1.25
N ILE A 204 -18.17 11.46 1.91
CA ILE A 204 -19.10 12.38 1.22
C ILE A 204 -18.29 13.40 0.41
N TYR A 205 -17.26 14.00 1.01
CA TYR A 205 -16.39 14.95 0.33
C TYR A 205 -15.72 14.34 -0.92
N SER A 206 -15.17 13.12 -0.80
CA SER A 206 -14.60 12.42 -1.95
C SER A 206 -15.61 12.14 -3.06
N ASN A 207 -16.85 11.78 -2.72
CA ASN A 207 -17.89 11.54 -3.71
C ASN A 207 -18.31 12.85 -4.40
N VAL A 208 -18.31 13.98 -3.68
CA VAL A 208 -18.54 15.30 -4.31
C VAL A 208 -17.42 15.62 -5.30
N ILE A 209 -16.15 15.43 -4.93
CA ILE A 209 -15.01 15.61 -5.86
C ILE A 209 -15.18 14.71 -7.09
N TYR A 210 -15.37 13.40 -6.86
CA TYR A 210 -15.46 12.41 -7.94
C TYR A 210 -16.57 12.72 -8.95
N ASN A 211 -17.75 13.14 -8.48
CA ASN A 211 -18.90 13.38 -9.35
C ASN A 211 -18.96 14.82 -9.92
N SER A 212 -18.14 15.74 -9.42
CA SER A 212 -18.05 17.11 -9.94
C SER A 212 -16.96 17.27 -11.00
N TYR A 213 -16.09 16.27 -11.16
CA TYR A 213 -15.07 16.29 -12.19
C TYR A 213 -15.68 16.17 -13.59
N SER A 214 -15.31 17.10 -14.47
CA SER A 214 -15.61 17.06 -15.89
C SER A 214 -14.30 17.16 -16.66
N GLU A 215 -13.95 16.09 -17.38
CA GLU A 215 -12.76 16.05 -18.23
C GLU A 215 -12.92 17.02 -19.41
N LYS A 216 -11.82 17.63 -19.85
CA LYS A 216 -11.81 18.40 -21.09
C LYS A 216 -11.60 17.44 -22.26
N GLU A 217 -12.49 17.48 -23.25
CA GLU A 217 -12.38 16.60 -24.42
C GLU A 217 -11.12 16.93 -25.24
N ASN A 218 -10.10 16.07 -25.10
CA ASN A 218 -8.90 16.03 -25.93
C ASN A 218 -8.42 14.57 -26.07
N PRO A 219 -9.17 13.71 -26.76
CA PRO A 219 -8.86 12.28 -26.84
C PRO A 219 -7.59 12.02 -27.66
N LEU A 220 -6.74 11.14 -27.15
CA LEU A 220 -5.58 10.59 -27.86
C LEU A 220 -5.81 9.10 -28.13
N GLN A 221 -5.43 8.62 -29.31
CA GLN A 221 -5.39 7.18 -29.59
C GLN A 221 -4.08 6.61 -29.07
N VAL A 222 -4.17 5.94 -27.91
CA VAL A 222 -3.03 5.33 -27.23
C VAL A 222 -3.06 3.82 -27.37
N ILE A 223 -1.95 3.24 -27.82
CA ILE A 223 -1.72 1.80 -27.90
C ILE A 223 -0.78 1.42 -26.76
N ILE A 224 -1.18 0.45 -25.93
CA ILE A 224 -0.31 -0.12 -24.88
C ILE A 224 0.05 -1.54 -25.28
N VAL A 225 1.33 -1.78 -25.53
CA VAL A 225 1.83 -3.07 -25.97
C VAL A 225 2.39 -3.84 -24.78
N GLN A 226 1.83 -5.01 -24.49
CA GLN A 226 2.33 -5.91 -23.45
C GLN A 226 2.73 -7.25 -24.09
N PRO A 227 4.02 -7.44 -24.43
CA PRO A 227 4.47 -8.64 -25.13
C PRO A 227 4.33 -9.94 -24.34
N ASN A 228 4.05 -9.88 -23.03
CA ASN A 228 3.90 -11.06 -22.16
C ASN A 228 5.13 -11.99 -22.29
N ILE A 229 6.32 -11.45 -22.00
CA ILE A 229 7.57 -12.21 -21.91
C ILE A 229 7.57 -12.93 -20.56
N ASP A 230 8.03 -14.19 -20.53
CA ASP A 230 8.13 -14.97 -19.30
C ASP A 230 9.40 -14.56 -18.53
N PRO A 231 9.27 -13.94 -17.35
CA PRO A 231 10.43 -13.43 -16.60
C PRO A 231 11.27 -14.54 -15.95
N TYR A 232 10.77 -15.77 -15.84
CA TYR A 232 11.48 -16.86 -15.16
C TYR A 232 12.46 -17.61 -16.07
N ASN A 233 12.23 -17.53 -17.39
CA ASN A 233 13.03 -18.20 -18.42
C ASN A 233 13.61 -17.17 -19.40
N GLU A 234 13.75 -15.92 -18.95
CA GLU A 234 14.20 -14.83 -19.80
C GLU A 234 15.69 -14.95 -20.11
N GLU A 235 16.02 -14.81 -21.38
CA GLU A 235 17.39 -14.66 -21.87
C GLU A 235 17.69 -13.16 -22.02
N PHE A 236 18.94 -12.77 -21.77
CA PHE A 236 19.40 -11.37 -21.78
C PHE A 236 20.45 -11.11 -22.86
N ASP A 237 20.44 -11.90 -23.94
CA ASP A 237 21.33 -11.72 -25.07
C ASP A 237 20.68 -10.90 -26.21
N VAL A 238 21.48 -10.57 -27.23
CA VAL A 238 21.04 -9.78 -28.39
C VAL A 238 19.85 -10.42 -29.10
N HIS A 239 19.84 -11.75 -29.19
CA HIS A 239 18.77 -12.46 -29.87
C HIS A 239 17.47 -12.38 -29.08
N ALA A 240 17.55 -12.44 -27.76
CA ALA A 240 16.41 -12.26 -26.88
C ALA A 240 15.81 -10.85 -27.02
N GLU A 241 16.62 -9.79 -26.94
CA GLU A 241 16.15 -8.41 -27.16
C GLU A 241 15.54 -8.21 -28.55
N SER A 242 16.17 -8.76 -29.59
CA SER A 242 15.64 -8.71 -30.96
C SER A 242 14.27 -9.38 -31.05
N ARG A 243 14.08 -10.55 -30.42
CA ARG A 243 12.78 -11.24 -30.36
C ARG A 243 11.74 -10.43 -29.57
N LYS A 244 12.13 -9.75 -28.49
CA LYS A 244 11.24 -8.85 -27.72
C LYS A 244 10.79 -7.68 -28.59
N MET A 245 11.73 -7.04 -29.30
CA MET A 245 11.47 -5.95 -30.24
C MET A 245 10.53 -6.37 -31.37
N GLU A 246 10.82 -7.49 -32.04
CA GLU A 246 9.96 -8.01 -33.11
C GLU A 246 8.55 -8.34 -32.59
N LYS A 247 8.43 -8.92 -31.38
CA LYS A 247 7.14 -9.21 -30.76
C LYS A 247 6.38 -7.92 -30.41
N PHE A 248 7.08 -6.91 -29.91
CA PHE A 248 6.52 -5.58 -29.63
C PHE A 248 5.97 -4.93 -30.91
N ILE A 249 6.80 -4.84 -31.96
CA ILE A 249 6.41 -4.27 -33.26
C ILE A 249 5.21 -5.02 -33.85
N ARG A 250 5.28 -6.36 -33.91
CA ARG A 250 4.21 -7.18 -34.48
C ARG A 250 2.88 -7.00 -33.74
N LEU A 251 2.91 -6.87 -32.41
CA LEU A 251 1.70 -6.64 -31.62
C LEU A 251 1.14 -5.23 -31.86
N ALA A 252 2.00 -4.21 -31.91
CA ALA A 252 1.58 -2.85 -32.22
C ALA A 252 0.91 -2.76 -33.60
N GLU A 253 1.49 -3.39 -34.62
CA GLU A 253 0.95 -3.42 -35.98
C GLU A 253 -0.44 -4.06 -36.10
N THR A 254 -0.88 -4.88 -35.14
CA THR A 254 -2.24 -5.45 -35.19
C THR A 254 -3.34 -4.43 -34.95
N VAL A 255 -3.01 -3.28 -34.35
CA VAL A 255 -3.98 -2.26 -33.93
C VAL A 255 -3.57 -0.83 -34.29
N ALA A 256 -2.32 -0.60 -34.70
CA ALA A 256 -1.84 0.71 -35.11
C ALA A 256 -2.38 1.12 -36.48
N ASP A 257 -2.69 2.41 -36.62
CA ASP A 257 -3.23 3.03 -37.82
C ASP A 257 -2.79 4.51 -37.94
N GLU A 258 -3.22 5.19 -39.01
CA GLU A 258 -2.88 6.59 -39.26
C GLU A 258 -3.43 7.58 -38.22
N GLN A 259 -4.34 7.16 -37.33
CA GLN A 259 -4.93 7.98 -36.29
C GLN A 259 -4.24 7.81 -34.94
N THR A 260 -3.32 6.84 -34.82
CA THR A 260 -2.55 6.57 -33.61
C THR A 260 -1.67 7.76 -33.23
N ASP A 261 -1.79 8.22 -31.99
CA ASP A 261 -1.01 9.35 -31.45
C ASP A 261 0.12 8.89 -30.53
N LEU A 262 -0.05 7.77 -29.80
CA LEU A 262 0.95 7.28 -28.85
C LEU A 262 1.02 5.74 -28.80
N ILE A 263 2.23 5.19 -28.79
CA ILE A 263 2.52 3.77 -28.61
C ILE A 263 3.39 3.60 -27.37
N VAL A 264 2.88 2.90 -26.37
CA VAL A 264 3.55 2.68 -25.08
C VAL A 264 4.01 1.24 -24.97
N GLY A 265 5.31 1.05 -24.73
CA GLY A 265 5.95 -0.25 -24.49
C GLY A 265 6.36 -0.48 -23.04
N PRO A 266 6.73 -1.72 -22.69
CA PRO A 266 7.17 -2.08 -21.35
C PRO A 266 8.54 -1.47 -21.02
N GLU A 267 8.95 -1.63 -19.75
CA GLU A 267 10.25 -1.15 -19.24
C GLU A 267 11.46 -1.78 -19.94
N THR A 268 11.30 -2.98 -20.48
CA THR A 268 12.45 -3.83 -20.83
C THR A 268 12.49 -4.19 -22.32
N VAL A 269 12.07 -3.24 -23.16
CA VAL A 269 12.25 -3.37 -24.63
C VAL A 269 13.74 -3.30 -24.99
N PHE A 270 14.50 -2.51 -24.23
CA PHE A 270 15.97 -2.45 -24.23
C PHE A 270 16.45 -2.75 -22.80
N GLU A 271 17.36 -3.68 -22.63
CA GLU A 271 17.83 -4.16 -21.32
C GLU A 271 19.35 -4.25 -21.21
N ARG A 272 20.04 -4.23 -22.36
CA ARG A 272 21.46 -4.51 -22.40
C ARG A 272 22.27 -3.23 -22.57
N TYR A 273 23.23 -3.02 -21.68
CA TYR A 273 24.28 -2.03 -21.92
C TYR A 273 25.26 -2.57 -23.00
N PRO A 274 25.64 -1.77 -24.03
CA PRO A 274 25.46 -0.32 -24.19
C PRO A 274 24.27 0.09 -25.09
N ASP A 275 23.31 -0.79 -25.36
CA ASP A 275 22.29 -0.58 -26.39
C ASP A 275 21.32 0.57 -26.10
N TRP A 276 21.14 0.92 -24.81
CA TRP A 276 20.41 2.11 -24.37
C TRP A 276 21.30 3.33 -24.09
N ASN A 277 22.62 3.24 -24.32
CA ASN A 277 23.52 4.37 -24.12
C ASN A 277 23.20 5.46 -25.16
N VAL A 278 22.74 6.62 -24.67
CA VAL A 278 22.29 7.76 -25.48
C VAL A 278 23.38 8.25 -26.45
N ASP A 279 24.65 8.17 -26.07
CA ASP A 279 25.78 8.58 -26.91
C ASP A 279 25.93 7.73 -28.19
N TRP A 280 25.39 6.51 -28.19
CA TRP A 280 25.55 5.52 -29.26
C TRP A 280 24.21 5.02 -29.83
N LEU A 281 23.08 5.57 -29.36
CA LEU A 281 21.73 5.11 -29.68
C LEU A 281 21.47 5.09 -31.19
N GLU A 282 21.93 6.12 -31.91
CA GLU A 282 21.78 6.21 -33.37
C GLU A 282 22.56 5.12 -34.13
N THR A 283 23.52 4.45 -33.49
CA THR A 283 24.25 3.31 -34.07
C THR A 283 23.64 1.96 -33.72
N ASN A 284 22.73 1.92 -32.74
CA ASN A 284 22.06 0.71 -32.30
C ASN A 284 21.07 0.21 -33.36
N PHE A 285 21.17 -1.07 -33.70
CA PHE A 285 20.34 -1.68 -34.76
C PHE A 285 18.86 -1.76 -34.38
N LEU A 286 18.54 -2.07 -33.11
CA LEU A 286 17.16 -2.16 -32.61
C LEU A 286 16.50 -0.78 -32.60
N PHE A 287 17.25 0.26 -32.23
CA PHE A 287 16.78 1.63 -32.26
C PHE A 287 16.49 2.08 -33.70
N ARG A 288 17.38 1.78 -34.64
CA ARG A 288 17.12 2.04 -36.07
C ARG A 288 15.93 1.27 -36.60
N GLN A 289 15.75 0.01 -36.22
CA GLN A 289 14.60 -0.79 -36.62
C GLN A 289 13.30 -0.13 -36.14
N LEU A 290 13.25 0.26 -34.86
CA LEU A 290 12.09 0.93 -34.28
C LEU A 290 11.85 2.31 -34.90
N SER A 291 12.91 3.08 -35.12
CA SER A 291 12.85 4.41 -35.75
C SER A 291 12.37 4.34 -37.20
N ASN A 292 12.76 3.32 -37.95
CA ASN A 292 12.27 3.11 -39.31
C ASN A 292 10.82 2.63 -39.31
N TRP A 293 10.45 1.79 -38.34
CA TRP A 293 9.10 1.29 -38.21
C TRP A 293 8.09 2.40 -37.90
N ILE A 294 8.40 3.31 -36.96
CA ILE A 294 7.47 4.38 -36.58
C ILE A 294 7.17 5.36 -37.71
N LEU A 295 8.02 5.46 -38.74
CA LEU A 295 7.76 6.30 -39.91
C LEU A 295 6.48 5.90 -40.68
N HIS A 296 5.97 4.68 -40.50
CA HIS A 296 4.68 4.26 -41.05
C HIS A 296 3.49 4.94 -40.34
N TYR A 297 3.70 5.48 -39.13
CA TYR A 297 2.69 6.15 -38.31
C TYR A 297 3.19 7.58 -37.97
N PRO A 298 3.19 8.51 -38.94
CA PRO A 298 3.85 9.82 -38.81
C PRO A 298 3.26 10.73 -37.73
N ARG A 299 2.09 10.38 -37.17
CA ARG A 299 1.46 11.07 -36.04
C ARG A 299 1.82 10.47 -34.69
N ALA A 300 2.29 9.24 -34.66
CA ALA A 300 2.49 8.49 -33.43
C ALA A 300 3.86 8.80 -32.81
N GLU A 301 3.87 9.00 -31.50
CA GLU A 301 5.09 8.95 -30.69
C GLU A 301 5.24 7.59 -30.00
N ILE A 302 6.47 7.13 -29.76
CA ILE A 302 6.73 5.89 -29.01
C ILE A 302 7.38 6.23 -27.67
N ILE A 303 6.84 5.66 -26.60
CA ILE A 303 7.42 5.69 -25.25
C ILE A 303 7.61 4.25 -24.77
N PHE A 304 8.81 3.89 -24.34
CA PHE A 304 9.10 2.60 -23.71
C PHE A 304 10.21 2.81 -22.68
N GLY A 305 10.36 1.89 -21.73
CA GLY A 305 11.50 1.96 -20.80
C GLY A 305 12.71 1.22 -21.35
N ALA A 306 13.87 1.56 -20.77
CA ALA A 306 15.10 0.81 -20.93
C ALA A 306 15.72 0.55 -19.55
N SER A 307 16.32 -0.62 -19.36
CA SER A 307 16.89 -1.10 -18.09
C SER A 307 18.37 -1.45 -18.19
#